data_AF-A0AAW0KJB1-F1
#
_entry.id   AF-A0AAW0KJB1-F1
#
_cell.length_a   1.000
_cell.length_b   1.000
_cell.length_c   1.000
_cell.angle_alpha   90.00
_cell.angle_beta   90.00
_cell.angle_gamma   90.00
#
_symmetry.space_group_name_H-M   'P 1'
#
loop_
_entity.id
_entity.type
_entity.pdbx_description
1 polymer ?
#
loop_
_entity_poly.entity_id
_entity_poly.type
_entity_poly.pdbx_seq_one_letter_code
_entity_poly.pdbx_strand_id
1 'polypeptide(L)'
;MAIEKHTNHHCCVIYGALPPETCRQQATFFNDQDNEFDVLVASDVVGMGLNLNIRRVIFYSLSKYNGDKIVLVPTSQVKQIVGRASRRGSRYPDGLTTTLHLEDLDYLIEDLKVMYHLLRFASTYSQNVPVNIAMGMPKGSARNDSELLDLETTHQVLSMYMWLSNHFKEETFPYVKKAEAMATDIADLLGQSLTKANWKLESRQVGKLKPQQKEDGYERPRSLIKLCEKYL
;
A
#
# COMPACT_ATOMS: atom_id res chain seq x y z
N MET A 1 -25.89 -1.10 1.56
CA MET A 1 -24.65 -1.91 1.66
C MET A 1 -24.52 -2.53 3.05
N ALA A 2 -23.62 -3.50 3.28
CA ALA A 2 -23.50 -4.15 4.60
C ALA A 2 -23.11 -3.17 5.72
N ILE A 3 -22.34 -2.12 5.39
CA ILE A 3 -21.89 -1.10 6.35
C ILE A 3 -23.07 -0.27 6.85
N GLU A 4 -23.91 0.29 5.97
CA GLU A 4 -25.09 1.08 6.34
C GLU A 4 -26.18 0.26 7.06
N LYS A 5 -26.20 -1.06 6.84
CA LYS A 5 -27.17 -1.95 7.50
C LYS A 5 -26.77 -2.30 8.94
N HIS A 6 -25.47 -2.30 9.24
CA HIS A 6 -24.94 -2.72 10.55
C HIS A 6 -24.29 -1.58 11.34
N THR A 7 -24.11 -0.41 10.71
CA THR A 7 -23.53 0.78 11.33
C THR A 7 -24.38 2.00 10.98
N ASN A 8 -24.37 3.01 11.85
CA ASN A 8 -25.12 4.25 11.66
C ASN A 8 -24.37 5.27 10.78
N HIS A 9 -23.44 4.82 9.94
CA HIS A 9 -22.62 5.68 9.08
C HIS A 9 -23.10 5.55 7.64
N HIS A 10 -23.23 6.69 6.95
CA HIS A 10 -23.55 6.71 5.53
C HIS A 10 -22.28 6.63 4.69
N CYS A 11 -22.37 5.89 3.58
CA CYS A 11 -21.23 5.59 2.73
C CYS A 11 -21.40 6.22 1.34
N CYS A 12 -20.39 6.97 0.89
CA CYS A 12 -20.23 7.29 -0.51
C CYS A 12 -19.54 6.13 -1.24
N VAL A 13 -19.83 5.98 -2.54
CA VAL A 13 -19.26 4.89 -3.35
C VAL A 13 -18.66 5.41 -4.64
N ILE A 14 -17.42 5.01 -4.92
CA ILE A 14 -16.72 5.34 -6.18
C ILE A 14 -16.04 4.09 -6.76
N TYR A 15 -16.44 3.68 -7.96
CA TYR A 15 -15.81 2.58 -8.70
C TYR A 15 -15.63 2.96 -10.17
N GLY A 16 -14.72 2.28 -10.87
CA GLY A 16 -14.28 2.71 -12.20
C GLY A 16 -15.30 2.72 -13.32
N ALA A 17 -16.42 2.00 -13.19
CA ALA A 17 -17.52 2.03 -14.16
C ALA A 17 -18.54 3.14 -13.91
N LEU A 18 -18.36 3.95 -12.86
CA LEU A 18 -19.29 5.03 -12.52
C LEU A 18 -19.04 6.26 -13.42
N PRO A 19 -20.11 6.95 -13.90
CA PRO A 19 -19.95 8.15 -14.73
C PRO A 19 -19.13 9.24 -14.03
N PRO A 20 -18.30 10.01 -14.77
CA PRO A 20 -17.44 11.05 -14.18
C PRO A 20 -18.19 12.10 -13.37
N GLU A 21 -19.42 12.44 -13.77
CA GLU A 21 -20.25 13.41 -13.08
C GLU A 21 -20.70 12.89 -11.70
N THR A 22 -21.15 11.63 -11.64
CA THR A 22 -21.52 10.98 -10.38
C THR A 22 -20.31 10.81 -9.47
N CYS A 23 -19.13 10.48 -10.00
CA CYS A 23 -17.88 10.44 -9.24
C CYS A 23 -17.57 11.79 -8.56
N ARG A 24 -17.76 12.91 -9.27
CA ARG A 24 -17.56 14.26 -8.70
C ARG A 24 -18.60 14.60 -7.64
N GLN A 25 -19.86 14.21 -7.84
CA GLN A 25 -20.92 14.40 -6.85
C GLN A 25 -20.62 13.62 -5.56
N GLN A 26 -20.27 12.33 -5.66
CA GLN A 26 -19.88 11.49 -4.53
C GLN A 26 -18.64 12.04 -3.80
N ALA A 27 -17.65 12.53 -4.55
CA ALA A 27 -16.48 13.20 -3.97
C ALA A 27 -16.83 14.49 -3.23
N THR A 28 -17.83 15.24 -3.73
CA THR A 28 -18.30 16.47 -3.08
C THR A 28 -19.03 16.14 -1.77
N PHE A 29 -19.92 15.15 -1.79
CA PHE A 29 -20.61 14.69 -0.58
C PHE A 29 -19.64 14.19 0.49
N PHE A 30 -18.60 13.46 0.10
CA PHE A 30 -17.56 13.01 1.05
C PHE A 30 -16.69 14.13 1.60
N ASN A 31 -16.47 15.22 0.84
CA ASN A 31 -15.64 16.34 1.28
C ASN A 31 -16.38 17.34 2.17
N ASP A 32 -17.70 17.36 2.08
CA ASP A 32 -18.57 18.23 2.85
C ASP A 32 -18.71 17.71 4.29
N GLN A 33 -18.48 18.58 5.27
CA GLN A 33 -18.48 18.22 6.68
C GLN A 33 -19.88 18.30 7.31
N ASP A 34 -20.81 18.97 6.64
CA ASP A 34 -22.18 19.16 7.14
C ASP A 34 -23.12 18.04 6.66
N ASN A 35 -22.60 17.06 5.91
CA ASN A 35 -23.35 15.90 5.43
C ASN A 35 -23.19 14.68 6.34
N GLU A 36 -24.13 13.75 6.23
CA GLU A 36 -24.18 12.49 7.00
C GLU A 36 -23.16 11.42 6.53
N PHE A 37 -22.34 11.72 5.52
CA PHE A 37 -21.44 10.77 4.87
C PHE A 37 -20.03 10.76 5.50
N ASP A 38 -19.78 9.79 6.37
CA ASP A 38 -18.50 9.65 7.07
C ASP A 38 -17.49 8.74 6.35
N VAL A 39 -17.96 7.86 5.47
CA VAL A 39 -17.16 6.77 4.90
C VAL A 39 -17.21 6.80 3.38
N LEU A 40 -16.05 6.62 2.74
CA LEU A 40 -15.95 6.42 1.30
C LEU A 40 -15.50 4.98 1.01
N VAL A 41 -16.31 4.23 0.27
CA VAL A 41 -15.94 2.92 -0.26
C VAL A 41 -15.55 3.10 -1.72
N ALA A 42 -14.31 2.73 -2.06
CA ALA A 42 -13.84 2.95 -3.42
C ALA A 42 -12.92 1.86 -3.96
N SER A 43 -12.88 1.76 -5.29
CA SER A 43 -11.88 0.95 -6.01
C SER A 43 -10.59 1.74 -6.23
N ASP A 44 -9.59 1.09 -6.80
CA ASP A 44 -8.28 1.66 -7.12
C ASP A 44 -8.30 2.95 -7.97
N VAL A 45 -9.44 3.27 -8.60
CA VAL A 45 -9.64 4.51 -9.36
C VAL A 45 -9.48 5.78 -8.52
N VAL A 46 -9.68 5.73 -7.20
CA VAL A 46 -9.44 6.91 -6.33
C VAL A 46 -7.98 7.33 -6.26
N GLY A 47 -7.06 6.46 -6.71
CA GLY A 47 -5.65 6.82 -6.89
C GLY A 47 -5.47 7.99 -7.88
N MET A 48 -6.45 8.30 -8.74
CA MET A 48 -6.36 9.30 -9.80
C MET A 48 -7.60 10.20 -9.88
N GLY A 49 -7.43 11.42 -10.37
CA GLY A 49 -8.53 12.23 -10.92
C GLY A 49 -9.50 12.93 -9.96
N LEU A 50 -9.50 12.62 -8.65
CA LEU A 50 -10.38 13.28 -7.67
C LEU A 50 -9.60 13.97 -6.55
N ASN A 51 -10.12 15.09 -6.06
CA ASN A 51 -9.63 15.76 -4.86
C ASN A 51 -10.51 15.32 -3.67
N LEU A 52 -9.95 14.50 -2.79
CA LEU A 52 -10.65 13.92 -1.65
C LEU A 52 -9.92 14.28 -0.35
N ASN A 53 -10.66 14.70 0.67
CA ASN A 53 -10.13 15.01 1.99
C ASN A 53 -10.07 13.75 2.86
N ILE A 54 -9.15 12.84 2.54
CA ILE A 54 -9.04 11.53 3.21
C ILE A 54 -8.10 11.63 4.42
N ARG A 55 -8.61 11.27 5.61
CA ARG A 55 -7.80 11.12 6.83
C ARG A 55 -7.11 9.76 6.91
N ARG A 56 -7.85 8.69 6.62
CA ARG A 56 -7.36 7.31 6.72
C ARG A 56 -7.74 6.51 5.48
N VAL A 57 -6.78 5.79 4.92
CA VAL A 57 -7.00 4.77 3.90
C VAL A 57 -6.96 3.39 4.56
N ILE A 58 -7.96 2.56 4.26
CA ILE A 58 -8.05 1.18 4.74
C ILE A 58 -8.11 0.28 3.51
N PHE A 59 -7.07 -0.53 3.29
CA PHE A 59 -7.10 -1.54 2.24
C PHE A 59 -7.94 -2.74 2.67
N TYR A 60 -8.98 -3.06 1.90
CA TYR A 60 -9.76 -4.27 2.12
C TYR A 60 -8.93 -5.53 1.82
N SER A 61 -8.21 -5.53 0.69
CA SER A 61 -7.25 -6.56 0.33
C SER A 61 -6.17 -5.95 -0.58
N LEU A 62 -4.93 -6.43 -0.47
CA LEU A 62 -3.82 -6.06 -1.36
C LEU A 62 -3.67 -7.01 -2.55
N SER A 63 -4.67 -7.85 -2.83
CA SER A 63 -4.72 -8.71 -4.02
C SER A 63 -5.88 -8.31 -4.93
N LYS A 64 -5.61 -8.20 -6.24
CA LYS A 64 -6.62 -7.86 -7.25
C LYS A 64 -6.62 -8.85 -8.42
N TYR A 65 -7.79 -9.00 -9.05
CA TYR A 65 -7.92 -9.80 -10.26
C TYR A 65 -7.63 -8.96 -11.50
N ASN A 66 -6.64 -9.35 -12.30
CA ASN A 66 -6.24 -8.62 -13.51
C ASN A 66 -6.92 -9.13 -14.80
N GLY A 67 -7.95 -9.96 -14.69
CA GLY A 67 -8.59 -10.61 -15.86
C GLY A 67 -8.15 -12.05 -16.10
N ASP A 68 -6.96 -12.42 -15.62
CA ASP A 68 -6.43 -13.79 -15.74
C ASP A 68 -6.32 -14.48 -14.38
N LYS A 69 -5.60 -13.84 -13.45
CA LYS A 69 -5.29 -14.38 -12.13
C LYS A 69 -5.38 -13.29 -11.07
N ILE A 70 -5.48 -13.74 -9.82
CA ILE A 70 -5.32 -12.87 -8.65
C ILE A 70 -3.83 -12.56 -8.52
N VAL A 71 -3.48 -11.27 -8.55
CA VAL A 71 -2.12 -10.74 -8.46
C VAL A 71 -2.09 -9.73 -7.31
N LEU A 72 -0.94 -9.66 -6.64
CA LEU A 72 -0.68 -8.62 -5.66
C LEU A 72 -0.76 -7.24 -6.32
N VAL A 73 -1.39 -6.28 -5.64
CA VAL A 73 -1.48 -4.90 -6.10
C VAL A 73 -0.05 -4.34 -6.16
N PRO A 74 0.39 -3.78 -7.30
CA PRO A 74 1.73 -3.24 -7.42
C PRO A 74 1.98 -2.12 -6.41
N THR A 75 3.19 -2.09 -5.83
CA THR A 75 3.67 -1.05 -4.92
C THR A 75 3.39 0.38 -5.42
N SER A 76 3.51 0.63 -6.73
CA SER A 76 3.22 1.94 -7.32
C SER A 76 1.75 2.35 -7.12
N GLN A 77 0.82 1.42 -7.29
CA GLN A 77 -0.62 1.66 -7.13
C GLN A 77 -0.98 1.80 -5.65
N VAL A 78 -0.40 0.97 -4.77
CA VAL A 78 -0.54 1.12 -3.32
C VAL A 78 -0.10 2.52 -2.88
N LYS A 79 1.11 2.94 -3.28
CA LYS A 79 1.65 4.28 -2.98
C LYS A 79 0.77 5.40 -3.51
N GLN A 80 0.23 5.24 -4.71
CA GLN A 80 -0.66 6.24 -5.30
C GLN A 80 -1.96 6.42 -4.51
N ILE A 81 -2.53 5.32 -4.00
CA ILE A 81 -3.74 5.34 -3.17
C ILE A 81 -3.42 5.87 -1.77
N VAL A 82 -2.34 5.40 -1.15
CA VAL A 82 -1.90 5.86 0.18
C VAL A 82 -1.58 7.35 0.18
N GLY A 83 -0.94 7.86 -0.86
CA GLY A 83 -0.65 9.29 -1.01
C GLY A 83 -1.90 10.17 -1.16
N ARG A 84 -3.10 9.60 -1.20
CA ARG A 84 -4.37 10.33 -1.05
C ARG A 84 -4.74 10.57 0.41
N ALA A 85 -4.25 9.75 1.33
CA ALA A 85 -4.32 10.01 2.77
C ALA A 85 -3.30 11.10 3.12
N SER A 86 -3.80 12.22 3.66
CA SER A 86 -3.04 13.46 3.85
C SER A 86 -2.56 14.13 2.56
N ARG A 87 -2.84 15.43 2.47
CA ARG A 87 -2.38 16.31 1.41
C ARG A 87 -1.97 17.63 2.05
N ARG A 88 -0.91 18.25 1.53
CA ARG A 88 -0.54 19.61 1.94
C ARG A 88 -1.71 20.55 1.62
N GLY A 89 -2.29 21.18 2.64
CA GLY A 89 -3.48 22.02 2.54
C GLY A 89 -4.82 21.29 2.73
N SER A 90 -4.81 19.98 3.01
CA SER A 90 -6.01 19.29 3.51
C SER A 90 -6.17 19.49 5.01
N ARG A 91 -7.38 19.20 5.52
CA ARG A 91 -7.69 19.26 6.95
C ARG A 91 -6.84 18.31 7.80
N TYR A 92 -6.31 17.26 7.19
CA TYR A 92 -5.61 16.17 7.87
C TYR A 92 -4.12 16.22 7.50
N PRO A 93 -3.26 16.87 8.33
CA PRO A 93 -1.83 16.93 8.07
C PRO A 93 -1.19 15.54 8.17
N ASP A 94 -1.69 14.69 9.09
CA ASP A 94 -1.22 13.33 9.29
C ASP A 94 -2.19 12.33 8.66
N GLY A 95 -1.72 11.64 7.63
CA GLY A 95 -2.47 10.60 6.91
C GLY A 95 -2.21 9.24 7.55
N LEU A 96 -3.27 8.50 7.82
CA LEU A 96 -3.17 7.14 8.35
C LEU A 96 -3.45 6.11 7.27
N THR A 97 -2.73 5.00 7.29
CA THR A 97 -3.01 3.87 6.40
C THR A 97 -2.97 2.59 7.20
N THR A 98 -3.92 1.70 6.92
CA THR A 98 -3.96 0.37 7.50
C THR A 98 -4.60 -0.62 6.52
N THR A 99 -4.53 -1.91 6.84
CA THR A 99 -5.20 -2.99 6.11
C THR A 99 -6.31 -3.55 6.99
N LEU A 100 -7.35 -4.11 6.37
CA LEU A 100 -8.40 -4.82 7.10
C LEU A 100 -7.89 -6.14 7.66
N HIS A 101 -7.09 -6.86 6.88
CA HIS A 101 -6.47 -8.12 7.26
C HIS A 101 -5.02 -7.88 7.70
N LEU A 102 -4.65 -8.46 8.85
CA LEU A 102 -3.31 -8.31 9.43
C LEU A 102 -2.21 -8.94 8.56
N GLU A 103 -2.54 -9.97 7.77
CA GLU A 103 -1.60 -10.63 6.85
C GLU A 103 -1.10 -9.69 5.72
N ASP A 104 -1.93 -8.72 5.32
CA ASP A 104 -1.57 -7.73 4.29
C ASP A 104 -0.78 -6.55 4.88
N LEU A 105 -0.75 -6.42 6.21
CA LEU A 105 -0.16 -5.26 6.88
C LEU A 105 1.35 -5.19 6.70
N ASP A 106 2.02 -6.33 6.73
CA ASP A 106 3.48 -6.41 6.56
C ASP A 106 3.86 -5.87 5.18
N TYR A 107 3.24 -6.39 4.12
CA TYR A 107 3.48 -5.90 2.75
C TYR A 107 3.25 -4.39 2.59
N LEU A 108 2.24 -3.83 3.27
CA LEU A 108 1.99 -2.39 3.27
C LEU A 108 3.06 -1.58 4.01
N ILE A 109 3.49 -2.03 5.19
CA ILE A 109 4.46 -1.31 6.04
C ILE A 109 5.83 -1.24 5.35
N GLU A 110 6.23 -2.33 4.73
CA GLU A 110 7.48 -2.49 3.95
C GLU A 110 7.62 -1.41 2.88
N ASP A 111 6.61 -1.31 2.01
CA ASP A 111 6.57 -0.36 0.92
C ASP A 111 6.64 1.10 1.40
N LEU A 112 6.17 1.36 2.63
CA LEU A 112 6.17 2.68 3.26
C LEU A 112 7.49 2.97 4.01
N LYS A 113 8.19 1.98 4.56
CA LYS A 113 9.49 2.15 5.24
C LYS A 113 10.52 2.78 4.31
N VAL A 114 10.66 2.26 3.09
CA VAL A 114 11.61 2.80 2.10
C VAL A 114 11.30 4.27 1.78
N MET A 115 10.01 4.61 1.63
CA MET A 115 9.59 5.99 1.36
C MET A 115 9.83 6.94 2.53
N TYR A 116 9.60 6.47 3.76
CA TYR A 116 9.91 7.25 4.96
C TYR A 116 11.40 7.64 4.99
N HIS A 117 12.29 6.69 4.67
CA HIS A 117 13.72 6.97 4.60
C HIS A 117 14.06 7.95 3.47
N LEU A 118 13.44 7.83 2.30
CA LEU A 118 13.63 8.79 1.21
C LEU A 118 13.22 10.20 1.62
N LEU A 119 12.04 10.35 2.23
CA LEU A 119 11.55 11.64 2.70
C LEU A 119 12.48 12.24 3.75
N ARG A 120 12.97 11.41 4.68
CA ARG A 120 13.93 11.83 5.71
C ARG A 120 15.25 12.28 5.08
N PHE A 121 15.77 11.57 4.09
CA PHE A 121 16.98 11.96 3.37
C PHE A 121 16.76 13.29 2.63
N ALA A 122 15.67 13.44 1.90
CA ALA A 122 15.32 14.68 1.19
C ALA A 122 15.11 15.87 2.14
N SER A 123 14.49 15.65 3.30
CA SER A 123 14.29 16.68 4.32
C SER A 123 15.58 17.08 5.02
N THR A 124 16.52 16.15 5.21
CA THR A 124 17.83 16.47 5.80
C THR A 124 18.71 17.20 4.78
N TYR A 125 18.64 16.78 3.51
CA TYR A 125 19.28 17.44 2.38
C TYR A 125 18.81 18.90 2.24
N SER A 126 17.51 19.17 2.33
CA SER A 126 16.97 20.55 2.22
C SER A 126 17.44 21.48 3.36
N GLN A 127 17.84 20.92 4.49
CA GLN A 127 18.39 21.66 5.63
C GLN A 127 19.91 21.88 5.54
N ASN A 128 20.58 21.44 4.45
CA ASN A 128 22.04 21.45 4.28
C ASN A 128 22.78 20.73 5.43
N VAL A 129 22.15 19.72 6.03
CA VAL A 129 22.77 18.87 7.06
C VAL A 129 23.24 17.56 6.42
N PRO A 130 24.38 16.99 6.85
CA PRO A 130 24.82 15.69 6.36
C PRO A 130 23.78 14.60 6.64
N VAL A 131 23.40 13.84 5.61
CA VAL A 131 22.40 12.79 5.70
C VAL A 131 22.99 11.59 6.44
N ASN A 132 22.39 11.24 7.58
CA ASN A 132 22.83 10.09 8.38
C ASN A 132 21.96 8.84 8.11
N ILE A 133 22.62 7.68 8.06
CA ILE A 133 22.00 6.36 7.99
C ILE A 133 21.66 5.92 9.42
N ALA A 134 20.54 6.41 9.99
CA ALA A 134 20.02 5.83 11.24
C ALA A 134 19.04 4.71 10.90
N MET A 135 19.61 3.55 10.59
CA MET A 135 18.91 2.27 10.47
C MET A 135 19.56 1.31 11.46
N GLY A 136 18.77 0.60 12.24
CA GLY A 136 19.31 -0.39 13.18
C GLY A 136 19.94 -1.54 12.40
N MET A 137 21.17 -1.91 12.75
CA MET A 137 21.79 -3.09 12.13
C MET A 137 21.07 -4.36 12.60
N PRO A 138 20.62 -5.22 11.67
CA PRO A 138 20.03 -6.51 12.02
C PRO A 138 21.09 -7.38 12.69
N LYS A 139 20.70 -8.05 13.79
CA LYS A 139 21.64 -8.77 14.67
C LYS A 139 21.98 -10.18 14.17
N GLY A 140 21.40 -10.63 13.05
CA GLY A 140 21.65 -11.95 12.49
C GLY A 140 20.74 -12.28 11.30
N SER A 141 20.90 -13.50 10.80
CA SER A 141 20.10 -14.05 9.69
C SER A 141 18.63 -14.23 10.11
N ALA A 142 17.73 -13.96 9.17
CA ALA A 142 16.30 -14.03 9.35
C ALA A 142 15.83 -15.45 9.67
N ARG A 143 14.90 -15.54 10.62
CA ARG A 143 14.28 -16.79 11.09
C ARG A 143 12.85 -16.97 10.61
N ASN A 144 12.24 -15.90 10.09
CA ASN A 144 10.87 -15.87 9.60
C ASN A 144 10.78 -14.92 8.38
N ASP A 145 9.66 -14.99 7.66
CA ASP A 145 9.45 -14.20 6.44
C ASP A 145 9.48 -12.69 6.72
N SER A 146 9.02 -12.23 7.90
CA SER A 146 9.03 -10.82 8.30
C SER A 146 10.45 -10.27 8.52
N GLU A 147 11.33 -11.03 9.18
CA GLU A 147 12.74 -10.69 9.37
C GLU A 147 13.50 -10.69 8.05
N LEU A 148 13.14 -11.59 7.12
CA LEU A 148 13.73 -11.65 5.79
C LEU A 148 13.37 -10.40 4.99
N LEU A 149 12.12 -9.95 5.13
CA LEU A 149 11.59 -8.76 4.48
C LEU A 149 12.22 -7.48 5.06
N ASP A 150 12.42 -7.41 6.38
CA ASP A 150 13.17 -6.32 7.04
C ASP A 150 14.62 -6.21 6.54
N LEU A 151 15.30 -7.34 6.31
CA LEU A 151 16.64 -7.37 5.72
C LEU A 151 16.62 -6.81 4.29
N GLU A 152 15.63 -7.21 3.48
CA GLU A 152 15.47 -6.73 2.11
C GLU A 152 15.20 -5.22 2.08
N THR A 153 14.27 -4.73 2.90
CA THR A 153 13.96 -3.30 3.04
C THR A 153 15.20 -2.50 3.47
N THR A 154 15.98 -3.00 4.43
CA THR A 154 17.22 -2.36 4.87
C THR A 154 18.23 -2.25 3.72
N HIS A 155 18.38 -3.33 2.94
CA HIS A 155 19.25 -3.35 1.76
C HIS A 155 18.78 -2.35 0.67
N GLN A 156 17.47 -2.28 0.41
CA GLN A 156 16.89 -1.34 -0.56
C GLN A 156 17.16 0.12 -0.18
N VAL A 157 17.04 0.47 1.11
CA VAL A 157 17.32 1.83 1.56
C VAL A 157 18.81 2.17 1.47
N LEU A 158 19.70 1.24 1.78
CA LEU A 158 21.15 1.45 1.59
C LEU A 158 21.49 1.65 0.11
N SER A 159 20.90 0.85 -0.77
CA SER A 159 21.03 1.00 -2.22
C SER A 159 20.56 2.38 -2.69
N MET A 160 19.42 2.84 -2.16
CA MET A 160 18.91 4.19 -2.43
C MET A 160 19.85 5.28 -1.90
N TYR A 161 20.40 5.13 -0.70
CA TYR A 161 21.37 6.08 -0.14
C TYR A 161 22.63 6.19 -1.01
N MET A 162 23.19 5.06 -1.45
CA MET A 162 24.35 5.02 -2.36
C MET A 162 24.03 5.63 -3.73
N TRP A 163 22.82 5.36 -4.24
CA TRP A 163 22.38 5.97 -5.49
C TRP A 163 22.30 7.50 -5.36
N LEU A 164 21.72 8.01 -4.27
CA LEU A 164 21.65 9.44 -3.99
C LEU A 164 23.05 10.05 -3.81
N SER A 165 23.98 9.39 -3.11
CA SER A 165 25.34 9.92 -2.95
C SER A 165 26.09 10.06 -4.26
N ASN A 166 25.78 9.25 -5.27
CA ASN A 166 26.38 9.38 -6.61
C ASN A 166 25.82 10.55 -7.43
N HIS A 167 24.62 11.03 -7.08
CA HIS A 167 23.94 12.12 -7.81
C HIS A 167 24.05 13.48 -7.11
N PHE A 168 24.35 13.49 -5.80
CA PHE A 168 24.48 14.69 -4.98
C PHE A 168 25.93 14.86 -4.48
N LYS A 169 26.25 16.04 -3.93
CA LYS A 169 27.62 16.34 -3.46
C LYS A 169 28.03 15.40 -2.33
N GLU A 170 29.29 14.97 -2.32
CA GLU A 170 29.86 14.06 -1.30
C GLU A 170 29.71 14.61 0.13
N GLU A 171 29.84 15.93 0.31
CA GLU A 171 29.70 16.59 1.60
C GLU A 171 28.31 16.38 2.24
N THR A 172 27.29 16.11 1.43
CA THR A 172 25.92 15.90 1.90
C THR A 172 25.65 14.44 2.27
N PHE A 173 26.39 13.49 1.68
CA PHE A 173 26.24 12.06 1.92
C PHE A 173 27.58 11.42 2.35
N PRO A 174 28.15 11.80 3.50
CA PRO A 174 29.52 11.41 3.87
C PRO A 174 29.70 9.92 4.21
N TYR A 175 28.62 9.18 4.47
CA TYR A 175 28.67 7.81 4.98
C TYR A 175 28.60 6.72 3.90
N VAL A 176 29.02 6.99 2.65
CA VAL A 176 28.94 6.00 1.54
C VAL A 176 29.68 4.70 1.86
N LYS A 177 30.94 4.78 2.31
CA LYS A 177 31.73 3.60 2.68
C LYS A 177 31.09 2.76 3.79
N LYS A 178 30.41 3.42 4.73
CA LYS A 178 29.66 2.75 5.78
C LYS A 178 28.42 2.06 5.20
N ALA A 179 27.72 2.70 4.28
CA ALA A 179 26.56 2.13 3.58
C ALA A 179 26.94 0.88 2.77
N GLU A 180 28.08 0.93 2.06
CA GLU A 180 28.61 -0.20 1.28
C GLU A 180 28.94 -1.40 2.17
N ALA A 181 29.65 -1.17 3.28
CA ALA A 181 29.96 -2.22 4.25
C ALA A 181 28.67 -2.85 4.82
N MET A 182 27.73 -2.02 5.25
CA MET A 182 26.42 -2.49 5.75
C MET A 182 25.64 -3.27 4.68
N ALA A 183 25.66 -2.82 3.41
CA ALA A 183 24.95 -3.49 2.32
C ALA A 183 25.55 -4.87 2.04
N THR A 184 26.87 -4.99 2.12
CA THR A 184 27.58 -6.27 1.97
C THR A 184 27.22 -7.22 3.11
N ASP A 185 27.27 -6.76 4.35
CA ASP A 185 26.88 -7.55 5.52
C ASP A 185 25.43 -8.06 5.41
N ILE A 186 24.50 -7.19 4.97
CA ILE A 186 23.09 -7.57 4.80
C ILE A 186 22.91 -8.55 3.64
N ALA A 187 23.65 -8.40 2.54
CA ALA A 187 23.62 -9.34 1.43
C ALA A 187 24.07 -10.74 1.88
N ASP A 188 25.12 -10.82 2.71
CA ASP A 188 25.57 -12.07 3.32
C ASP A 188 24.51 -12.67 4.24
N LEU A 189 23.86 -11.84 5.08
CA LEU A 189 22.77 -12.29 5.95
C LEU A 189 21.56 -12.78 5.15
N LEU A 190 21.20 -12.11 4.05
CA LEU A 190 20.14 -12.55 3.14
C LEU A 190 20.50 -13.90 2.51
N GLY A 191 21.73 -14.05 2.00
CA GLY A 191 22.21 -15.33 1.45
C GLY A 191 22.17 -16.48 2.47
N GLN A 192 22.60 -16.23 3.70
CA GLN A 192 22.52 -17.22 4.79
C GLN A 192 21.07 -17.55 5.16
N SER A 193 20.18 -16.56 5.16
CA SER A 193 18.77 -16.73 5.48
C SER A 193 18.07 -17.57 4.42
N LEU A 194 18.35 -17.31 3.14
CA LEU A 194 17.83 -18.09 2.02
C LEU A 194 18.39 -19.51 1.99
N THR A 195 19.64 -19.72 2.44
CA THR A 195 20.24 -21.06 2.50
C THR A 195 19.67 -21.90 3.65
N LYS A 196 19.35 -21.26 4.80
CA LYS A 196 18.72 -21.93 5.95
C LYS A 196 17.24 -22.17 5.74
N ALA A 197 16.58 -21.25 5.04
CA ALA A 197 15.23 -21.43 4.53
C ALA A 197 15.29 -22.42 3.35
N ASN A 198 15.38 -23.72 3.65
CA ASN A 198 15.09 -24.77 2.67
C ASN A 198 13.68 -24.54 2.13
N TRP A 199 13.56 -23.74 1.07
CA TRP A 199 12.27 -23.33 0.54
C TRP A 199 11.68 -24.50 -0.22
N LYS A 200 10.78 -25.22 0.44
CA LYS A 200 9.65 -25.81 -0.27
C LYS A 200 8.87 -24.67 -0.90
N LEU A 201 8.77 -24.67 -2.23
CA LEU A 201 7.86 -23.83 -3.01
C LEU A 201 6.36 -24.09 -2.70
N GLU A 202 6.07 -24.84 -1.63
CA GLU A 202 4.75 -25.32 -1.21
C GLU A 202 4.45 -24.95 0.24
N SER A 203 4.47 -23.66 0.57
CA SER A 203 3.72 -23.17 1.75
C SER A 203 3.42 -21.66 1.73
N ARG A 204 3.16 -21.07 0.54
CA ARG A 204 1.95 -20.25 0.46
C ARG A 204 0.80 -21.26 0.40
N GLN A 205 0.47 -21.85 1.55
CA GLN A 205 -0.78 -22.59 1.65
C GLN A 205 -1.87 -21.61 1.28
N VAL A 206 -2.45 -21.83 0.10
CA VAL A 206 -3.88 -21.73 -0.14
C VAL A 206 -4.56 -21.93 1.21
N GLY A 207 -4.99 -20.82 1.81
CA GLY A 207 -5.75 -20.86 3.05
C GLY A 207 -6.86 -21.87 2.82
N LYS A 208 -6.88 -22.92 3.63
CA LYS A 208 -7.85 -24.00 3.55
C LYS A 208 -9.24 -23.38 3.38
N LEU A 209 -9.82 -23.54 2.19
CA LEU A 209 -11.26 -23.48 1.99
C LEU A 209 -11.86 -24.49 2.96
N LYS A 210 -12.48 -24.02 4.05
CA LYS A 210 -13.40 -24.86 4.81
C LYS A 210 -14.52 -25.27 3.84
N PRO A 211 -14.88 -26.55 3.75
CA PRO A 211 -16.10 -26.93 3.05
C PRO A 211 -17.28 -26.40 3.86
N GLN A 212 -17.82 -25.26 3.45
CA GLN A 212 -19.13 -24.83 3.92
C GLN A 212 -20.19 -25.69 3.24
N GLN A 213 -20.96 -26.35 4.08
CA GLN A 213 -22.19 -27.05 3.73
C GLN A 213 -23.16 -26.09 3.00
N LYS A 214 -23.96 -26.70 2.13
CA LYS A 214 -24.94 -26.10 1.21
C LYS A 214 -26.04 -25.28 1.89
N GLU A 215 -26.69 -24.47 1.04
CA GLU A 215 -27.96 -23.69 1.18
C GLU A 215 -27.76 -22.34 1.88
N ASP A 216 -27.96 -21.19 1.24
CA ASP A 216 -29.07 -20.77 0.38
C ASP A 216 -28.64 -20.01 -0.91
N GLY A 217 -29.48 -20.14 -1.93
CA GLY A 217 -29.25 -19.65 -3.28
C GLY A 217 -29.20 -18.12 -3.41
N TYR A 218 -28.20 -17.64 -4.15
CA TYR A 218 -28.24 -16.34 -4.81
C TYR A 218 -27.61 -16.46 -6.20
N GLU A 219 -28.44 -16.57 -7.23
CA GLU A 219 -28.00 -16.51 -8.62
C GLU A 219 -27.62 -15.07 -8.99
N ARG A 220 -26.41 -14.86 -9.53
CA ARG A 220 -26.03 -13.60 -10.18
C ARG A 220 -26.92 -13.39 -11.42
N PRO A 221 -27.60 -12.24 -11.58
CA PRO A 221 -28.24 -11.93 -12.84
C PRO A 221 -27.17 -11.76 -13.92
N ARG A 222 -27.21 -12.65 -14.93
CA ARG A 222 -26.46 -12.53 -16.18
C ARG A 222 -26.85 -11.22 -16.86
N SER A 223 -25.88 -10.32 -16.97
CA SER A 223 -25.75 -9.27 -17.99
C SER A 223 -27.03 -8.53 -18.41
N LEU A 224 -27.19 -7.31 -17.89
CA LEU A 224 -28.01 -6.22 -18.44
C LEU A 224 -27.46 -5.75 -19.80
N ILE A 225 -27.45 -6.63 -20.81
CA ILE A 225 -27.15 -6.28 -22.21
C ILE A 225 -28.39 -6.47 -23.11
N LYS A 226 -29.54 -6.93 -22.58
CA LYS A 226 -30.78 -7.12 -23.37
C LYS A 226 -31.94 -6.17 -23.05
N LEU A 227 -31.72 -5.05 -22.34
CA LEU A 227 -32.80 -4.11 -22.03
C LEU A 227 -32.85 -2.83 -22.91
N CYS A 228 -31.94 -2.66 -23.87
CA CYS A 228 -31.93 -1.48 -24.77
C CYS A 228 -32.55 -1.68 -26.17
N GLU A 229 -33.00 -2.88 -26.55
CA GLU A 229 -33.58 -3.11 -27.89
C GLU A 229 -35.11 -3.00 -27.97
N LYS A 230 -35.80 -2.56 -26.90
CA LYS A 230 -37.28 -2.46 -26.90
C LYS A 230 -37.83 -1.03 -26.87
N TYR A 231 -36.99 -0.02 -27.04
CA TYR A 231 -37.39 1.39 -27.12
C TYR A 231 -36.61 2.17 -28.20
N LEU A 232 -36.44 1.57 -29.38
CA LEU A 232 -36.15 2.25 -30.64
C LEU A 232 -37.15 1.76 -31.69
#